data_AF-A0A2E5HPV9-F1
#
_entry.id   AF-A0A2E5HPV9-F1
#
_cell.length_a   1.000
_cell.length_b   1.000
_cell.length_c   1.000
_cell.angle_alpha   90.00
_cell.angle_beta   90.00
_cell.angle_gamma   90.00
#
_symmetry.space_group_name_H-M   'P 1'
#
loop_
_entity.id
_entity.type
_entity.pdbx_description
1 polymer ?
#
loop_
_entity_poly.entity_id
_entity_poly.type
_entity_poly.pdbx_seq_one_letter_code
_entity_poly.pdbx_strand_id
1 'polypeptide(L)'
;MGLAVGLWSSDVAAQEVNQWERYKGDCEFVLKAPDRYPLNSIQECVMLWEQYKDVAPLSPDERSIFARGPSWLFIYGDKNQKFIAQNALNRLDKPKALVFDPEIGWRDPNLGQSLEDFIEPGGKYLEELDPIHTRKYSRRTMTRANRANTAGYRFYKDKRYLAAIEKFRESLDIYPWHVKAKFNLACNLAIVGDADGALRHLQELRAWEGLEAREAFERARFDKDFERLHDDKRFRRLVGLVRLQILDGTSGGGTEQVNRIYATFRKRLMPISQFGVDRHIRSRPFIYYREGYEAQAEMARLIVANIRTAKKKITWDSPFDLIVVWGDPTAAEKAEVSGPLVQGEPQEEDALSAEDLAGKAEEAKGKAEESSEKLTEETAPPGEGE
;
A
#
# COMPACT_ATOMS: atom_id res chain seq x y z
N MET A 1 -58.15 -43.77 3.28
CA MET A 1 -56.73 -44.17 3.24
C MET A 1 -56.07 -43.43 2.08
N GLY A 2 -55.35 -42.35 2.39
CA GLY A 2 -54.57 -41.57 1.43
C GLY A 2 -53.35 -41.03 2.17
N LEU A 3 -52.16 -41.55 1.83
CA LEU A 3 -50.89 -41.16 2.45
C LEU A 3 -50.33 -39.94 1.73
N ALA A 4 -50.25 -38.82 2.45
CA ALA A 4 -49.55 -37.62 2.01
C ALA A 4 -48.05 -37.78 2.32
N VAL A 5 -47.22 -37.78 1.28
CA VAL A 5 -45.76 -37.73 1.39
C VAL A 5 -45.36 -36.25 1.45
N GLY A 6 -44.95 -35.80 2.62
CA GLY A 6 -44.42 -34.46 2.83
C GLY A 6 -43.02 -34.32 2.23
N LEU A 7 -42.86 -33.44 1.24
CA LEU A 7 -41.59 -32.95 0.76
C LEU A 7 -41.03 -31.96 1.79
N TRP A 8 -40.08 -32.39 2.61
CA TRP A 8 -39.26 -31.50 3.42
C TRP A 8 -38.22 -30.87 2.50
N SER A 9 -38.41 -29.61 2.13
CA SER A 9 -37.41 -28.79 1.43
C SER A 9 -36.20 -28.64 2.35
N SER A 10 -35.09 -29.26 1.97
CA SER A 10 -33.81 -29.18 2.66
C SER A 10 -33.08 -27.89 2.31
N ASP A 11 -33.64 -26.73 2.70
CA ASP A 11 -33.01 -25.40 2.49
C ASP A 11 -31.95 -25.05 3.55
N VAL A 12 -31.51 -26.02 4.36
CA VAL A 12 -30.47 -25.84 5.39
C VAL A 12 -29.08 -26.25 4.87
N ALA A 13 -28.98 -26.79 3.65
CA ALA A 13 -27.71 -27.06 3.00
C ALA A 13 -27.30 -25.84 2.15
N ALA A 14 -26.11 -25.30 2.42
CA ALA A 14 -25.40 -24.28 1.63
C ALA A 14 -25.56 -22.79 2.02
N GLN A 15 -25.53 -22.46 3.30
CA GLN A 15 -24.65 -21.35 3.71
C GLN A 15 -23.25 -21.92 3.98
N GLU A 16 -22.60 -22.44 2.93
CA GLU A 16 -21.14 -22.52 2.96
C GLU A 16 -20.65 -21.08 3.06
N VAL A 17 -20.27 -20.69 4.29
CA VAL A 17 -19.66 -19.39 4.54
C VAL A 17 -18.47 -19.29 3.62
N ASN A 18 -18.54 -18.38 2.64
CA ASN A 18 -17.48 -18.13 1.69
C ASN A 18 -16.21 -17.74 2.49
N GLN A 19 -15.32 -18.71 2.71
CA GLN A 19 -14.17 -18.54 3.59
C GLN A 19 -13.24 -17.43 3.08
N TRP A 20 -13.21 -17.22 1.76
CA TRP A 20 -12.51 -16.09 1.18
C TRP A 20 -13.06 -14.76 1.70
N GLU A 21 -14.39 -14.54 1.72
CA GLU A 21 -14.96 -13.29 2.24
C GLU A 21 -14.63 -13.04 3.72
N ARG A 22 -14.50 -14.12 4.51
CA ARG A 22 -14.13 -14.03 5.92
C ARG A 22 -12.67 -13.67 6.13
N TYR A 23 -11.76 -14.25 5.34
CA TYR A 23 -10.32 -14.16 5.58
C TYR A 23 -9.57 -13.23 4.65
N LYS A 24 -10.16 -12.78 3.53
CA LYS A 24 -9.44 -12.06 2.46
C LYS A 24 -8.75 -10.79 2.93
N GLY A 25 -9.29 -10.09 3.93
CA GLY A 25 -8.76 -8.80 4.37
C GLY A 25 -8.49 -7.87 3.18
N ASP A 26 -7.25 -7.38 3.08
CA ASP A 26 -6.79 -6.51 1.99
C ASP A 26 -6.27 -7.27 0.75
N CYS A 27 -6.28 -8.59 0.75
CA CYS A 27 -5.66 -9.39 -0.32
C CYS A 27 -6.26 -9.16 -1.69
N GLU A 28 -7.53 -8.76 -1.75
CA GLU A 28 -8.15 -8.40 -3.01
C GLU A 28 -7.49 -7.16 -3.65
N PHE A 29 -7.06 -6.17 -2.85
CA PHE A 29 -6.33 -5.01 -3.35
C PHE A 29 -4.88 -5.36 -3.70
N VAL A 30 -4.24 -6.18 -2.86
CA VAL A 30 -2.85 -6.64 -3.07
C VAL A 30 -2.72 -7.36 -4.41
N LEU A 31 -3.63 -8.30 -4.70
CA LEU A 31 -3.57 -9.10 -5.92
C LEU A 31 -3.94 -8.32 -7.19
N LYS A 32 -4.78 -7.27 -7.06
CA LYS A 32 -5.19 -6.41 -8.19
C LYS A 32 -4.15 -5.36 -8.60
N ALA A 33 -3.27 -4.98 -7.67
CA ALA A 33 -2.23 -3.96 -7.85
C ALA A 33 -0.90 -4.36 -7.16
N PRO A 34 -0.30 -5.50 -7.54
CA PRO A 34 0.83 -6.09 -6.80
C PRO A 34 2.11 -5.25 -6.88
N ASP A 35 2.27 -4.39 -7.89
CA ASP A 35 3.40 -3.47 -8.05
C ASP A 35 3.58 -2.46 -6.90
N ARG A 36 2.58 -2.38 -6.01
CA ARG A 36 2.52 -1.49 -4.85
C ARG A 36 2.84 -2.20 -3.53
N TYR A 37 3.01 -3.52 -3.52
CA TYR A 37 3.15 -4.31 -2.30
C TYR A 37 4.44 -5.13 -2.32
N PRO A 38 5.03 -5.41 -1.14
CA PRO A 38 6.21 -6.28 -1.05
C PRO A 38 5.85 -7.73 -1.44
N LEU A 39 6.83 -8.45 -1.99
CA LEU A 39 6.63 -9.82 -2.49
C LEU A 39 6.06 -10.79 -1.45
N ASN A 40 6.46 -10.67 -0.17
CA ASN A 40 5.95 -11.53 0.90
C ASN A 40 4.45 -11.32 1.14
N SER A 41 3.95 -10.08 1.09
CA SER A 41 2.51 -9.81 1.22
C SER A 41 1.74 -10.34 0.02
N ILE A 42 2.30 -10.24 -1.18
CA ILE A 42 1.70 -10.84 -2.37
C ILE A 42 1.65 -12.36 -2.21
N GLN A 43 2.74 -13.00 -1.76
CA GLN A 43 2.79 -14.44 -1.51
C GLN A 43 1.73 -14.89 -0.51
N GLU A 44 1.62 -14.24 0.65
CA GLU A 44 0.60 -14.54 1.67
C GLU A 44 -0.81 -14.47 1.06
N CYS A 45 -1.08 -13.42 0.29
CA CYS A 45 -2.37 -13.25 -0.36
C CYS A 45 -2.62 -14.26 -1.50
N VAL A 46 -1.60 -14.64 -2.27
CA VAL A 46 -1.73 -15.69 -3.30
C VAL A 46 -2.02 -17.03 -2.62
N MET A 47 -1.35 -17.38 -1.51
CA MET A 47 -1.63 -18.62 -0.79
C MET A 47 -3.05 -18.64 -0.21
N LEU A 48 -3.51 -17.53 0.38
CA LEU A 48 -4.86 -17.41 0.91
C LEU A 48 -5.91 -17.51 -0.21
N TRP A 49 -5.64 -16.86 -1.34
CA TRP A 49 -6.48 -16.92 -2.52
C TRP A 49 -6.54 -18.34 -3.09
N GLU A 50 -5.39 -19.01 -3.16
CA GLU A 50 -5.31 -20.41 -3.58
C GLU A 50 -6.15 -21.31 -2.67
N GLN A 51 -6.11 -21.09 -1.36
CA GLN A 51 -6.81 -21.95 -0.42
C GLN A 51 -8.34 -21.76 -0.43
N TYR A 52 -8.82 -20.52 -0.57
CA TYR A 52 -10.22 -20.19 -0.26
C TYR A 52 -11.02 -19.59 -1.40
N LYS A 53 -10.41 -19.04 -2.46
CA LYS A 53 -11.16 -18.42 -3.55
C LYS A 53 -11.67 -19.49 -4.51
N ASP A 54 -12.98 -19.53 -4.69
CA ASP A 54 -13.60 -20.24 -5.81
C ASP A 54 -13.44 -19.44 -7.11
N VAL A 55 -12.90 -20.09 -8.13
CA VAL A 55 -12.61 -19.54 -9.46
C VAL A 55 -13.72 -19.83 -10.46
N ALA A 56 -14.58 -20.80 -10.17
CA ALA A 56 -15.70 -21.15 -11.04
C ALA A 56 -16.61 -19.96 -11.38
N PRO A 57 -16.99 -19.09 -10.42
CA PRO A 57 -17.88 -17.96 -10.72
C PRO A 57 -17.16 -16.75 -11.35
N LEU A 58 -15.83 -16.77 -11.46
CA LEU A 58 -15.08 -15.61 -11.98
C LEU A 58 -15.19 -15.52 -13.50
N SER A 59 -15.57 -14.34 -13.99
CA SER A 59 -15.51 -13.99 -15.41
C SER A 59 -14.07 -13.99 -15.95
N PRO A 60 -13.87 -14.10 -17.28
CA PRO A 60 -12.54 -14.03 -17.88
C PRO A 60 -11.75 -12.75 -17.51
N ASP A 61 -12.44 -11.62 -17.38
CA ASP A 61 -11.84 -10.34 -16.99
C ASP A 61 -11.39 -10.36 -15.53
N GLU A 62 -12.24 -10.86 -14.62
CA GLU A 62 -11.87 -11.01 -13.21
C GLU A 62 -10.70 -11.96 -13.02
N ARG A 63 -10.66 -13.07 -13.76
CA ARG A 63 -9.52 -14.00 -13.75
C ARG A 63 -8.24 -13.29 -14.16
N SER A 64 -8.29 -12.46 -15.20
CA SER A 64 -7.14 -11.68 -15.66
C SER A 64 -6.71 -10.63 -14.63
N ILE A 65 -7.67 -10.01 -13.94
CA ILE A 65 -7.40 -9.05 -12.86
C ILE A 65 -6.70 -9.74 -11.67
N PHE A 66 -7.19 -10.91 -11.24
CA PHE A 66 -6.59 -11.67 -10.14
C PHE A 66 -5.25 -12.32 -10.53
N ALA A 67 -5.03 -12.61 -11.82
CA ALA A 67 -3.78 -13.19 -12.30
C ALA A 67 -2.59 -12.22 -12.19
N ARG A 68 -2.82 -10.91 -11.98
CA ARG A 68 -1.74 -9.92 -11.80
C ARG A 68 -0.84 -10.26 -10.61
N GLY A 69 -1.43 -10.56 -9.45
CA GLY A 69 -0.70 -10.92 -8.23
C GLY A 69 0.23 -12.13 -8.42
N PRO A 70 -0.30 -13.30 -8.80
CA PRO A 70 0.49 -14.46 -9.15
C PRO A 70 1.52 -14.18 -10.25
N SER A 71 1.16 -13.43 -11.30
CA SER A 71 2.11 -13.09 -12.37
C SER A 71 3.30 -12.28 -11.86
N TRP A 72 3.05 -11.29 -11.01
CA TRP A 72 4.10 -10.51 -10.36
C TRP A 72 5.00 -11.40 -9.50
N LEU A 73 4.38 -12.27 -8.69
CA LEU A 73 5.09 -13.22 -7.85
C LEU A 73 5.89 -14.25 -8.67
N PHE A 74 5.42 -14.64 -9.85
CA PHE A 74 6.13 -15.54 -10.77
C PHE A 74 7.35 -14.88 -11.42
N ILE A 75 7.23 -13.61 -11.79
CA ILE A 75 8.32 -12.87 -12.45
C ILE A 75 9.43 -12.58 -11.43
N TYR A 76 9.07 -11.96 -10.30
CA TYR A 76 10.01 -11.38 -9.34
C TYR A 76 10.26 -12.25 -8.10
N GLY A 77 9.49 -13.32 -7.88
CA GLY A 77 9.64 -14.15 -6.70
C GLY A 77 10.80 -15.15 -6.76
N ASP A 78 11.16 -15.71 -5.61
CA ASP A 78 12.10 -16.83 -5.51
C ASP A 78 11.51 -18.15 -6.07
N LYS A 79 12.31 -19.23 -6.06
CA LYS A 79 11.89 -20.53 -6.61
C LYS A 79 10.58 -21.06 -5.98
N ASN A 80 10.37 -20.87 -4.69
CA ASN A 80 9.17 -21.35 -3.99
C ASN A 80 7.97 -20.46 -4.34
N GLN A 81 8.17 -19.15 -4.36
CA GLN A 81 7.16 -18.16 -4.76
C GLN A 81 6.69 -18.39 -6.20
N LYS A 82 7.60 -18.69 -7.13
CA LYS A 82 7.28 -19.04 -8.52
C LYS A 82 6.42 -20.30 -8.62
N PHE A 83 6.69 -21.30 -7.80
CA PHE A 83 5.89 -22.53 -7.78
C PHE A 83 4.45 -22.26 -7.29
N ILE A 84 4.29 -21.51 -6.20
CA ILE A 84 2.97 -21.09 -5.69
C ILE A 84 2.22 -20.28 -6.75
N ALA A 85 2.90 -19.31 -7.37
CA ALA A 85 2.34 -18.47 -8.41
C ALA A 85 1.87 -19.29 -9.63
N GLN A 86 2.65 -20.28 -10.07
CA GLN A 86 2.27 -21.13 -11.21
C GLN A 86 0.99 -21.91 -10.94
N ASN A 87 0.80 -22.42 -9.72
CA ASN A 87 -0.44 -23.15 -9.36
C ASN A 87 -1.66 -22.22 -9.45
N ALA A 88 -1.55 -21.01 -8.90
CA ALA A 88 -2.61 -20.01 -8.97
C ALA A 88 -2.93 -19.58 -10.40
N LEU A 89 -1.90 -19.36 -11.21
CA LEU A 89 -2.03 -19.04 -12.63
C LEU A 89 -2.74 -20.15 -13.41
N ASN A 90 -2.42 -21.41 -13.13
CA ASN A 90 -3.09 -22.55 -13.76
C ASN A 90 -4.58 -22.61 -13.37
N ARG A 91 -4.94 -22.36 -12.10
CA ARG A 91 -6.34 -22.33 -11.64
C ARG A 91 -7.14 -21.19 -12.26
N LEU A 92 -6.48 -20.10 -12.64
CA LEU A 92 -7.07 -18.96 -13.35
C LEU A 92 -7.22 -19.18 -14.87
N ASP A 93 -6.75 -20.31 -15.40
CA ASP A 93 -6.62 -20.57 -16.84
C ASP A 93 -5.71 -19.54 -17.54
N LYS A 94 -4.61 -19.18 -16.86
CA LYS A 94 -3.57 -18.24 -17.33
C LYS A 94 -2.18 -18.87 -17.19
N PRO A 95 -1.85 -19.95 -17.92
CA PRO A 95 -0.61 -20.70 -17.71
C PRO A 95 0.67 -19.86 -17.90
N LYS A 96 0.58 -18.76 -18.67
CA LYS A 96 1.64 -17.76 -18.80
C LYS A 96 1.33 -16.54 -17.92
N ALA A 97 2.33 -16.10 -17.17
CA ALA A 97 2.26 -14.87 -16.38
C ALA A 97 1.95 -13.66 -17.26
N LEU A 98 1.07 -12.80 -16.77
CA LEU A 98 0.83 -11.47 -17.32
C LEU A 98 2.09 -10.61 -17.20
N VAL A 99 2.32 -9.76 -18.19
CA VAL A 99 3.47 -8.85 -18.20
C VAL A 99 2.97 -7.44 -17.90
N PHE A 100 3.61 -6.75 -16.95
CA PHE A 100 3.32 -5.36 -16.66
C PHE A 100 4.20 -4.44 -17.50
N ASP A 101 3.55 -3.64 -18.34
CA ASP A 101 4.16 -2.57 -19.12
C ASP A 101 3.87 -1.23 -18.42
N PRO A 102 4.86 -0.40 -18.06
CA PRO A 102 4.62 0.89 -17.42
C PRO A 102 3.79 1.88 -18.23
N GLU A 103 3.81 1.80 -19.57
CA GLU A 103 3.11 2.72 -20.45
C GLU A 103 1.68 2.26 -20.73
N ILE A 104 1.48 0.95 -20.88
CA ILE A 104 0.22 0.37 -21.38
C ILE A 104 -0.52 -0.44 -20.29
N GLY A 105 0.14 -0.76 -19.18
CA GLY A 105 -0.40 -1.52 -18.07
C GLY A 105 -0.21 -3.03 -18.23
N TRP A 106 -1.10 -3.81 -17.61
CA TRP A 106 -1.03 -5.27 -17.62
C TRP A 106 -1.48 -5.85 -18.97
N ARG A 107 -0.63 -6.67 -19.59
CA ARG A 107 -0.94 -7.41 -20.82
C ARG A 107 -1.11 -8.90 -20.54
N ASP A 108 -2.10 -9.50 -21.20
CA ASP A 108 -2.36 -10.92 -21.14
C ASP A 108 -1.83 -11.66 -22.39
N PRO A 109 -0.71 -12.39 -22.28
CA PRO A 109 -0.15 -13.11 -23.41
C PRO A 109 -1.00 -14.31 -23.85
N ASN A 110 -2.06 -14.64 -23.10
CA ASN A 110 -2.95 -15.77 -23.40
C ASN A 110 -4.14 -15.37 -24.29
N LEU A 111 -4.41 -14.07 -24.52
CA LEU A 111 -5.57 -13.59 -25.30
C LEU A 111 -5.35 -13.51 -26.82
N GLY A 112 -4.21 -13.97 -27.34
CA GLY A 112 -4.02 -14.17 -28.79
C GLY A 112 -4.14 -12.92 -29.67
N GLN A 113 -4.16 -11.70 -29.09
CA GLN A 113 -4.01 -10.47 -29.88
C GLN A 113 -2.58 -10.45 -30.43
N SER A 114 -2.46 -10.48 -31.76
CA SER A 114 -1.18 -10.55 -32.44
C SER A 114 -0.31 -9.35 -32.03
N LEU A 115 0.95 -9.64 -31.77
CA LEU A 115 1.97 -8.70 -31.32
C LEU A 115 2.31 -7.63 -32.39
N GLU A 116 1.72 -7.72 -33.58
CA GLU A 116 2.11 -6.93 -34.76
C GLU A 116 1.40 -5.56 -34.83
N ASP A 117 0.24 -5.39 -34.19
CA ASP A 117 -0.57 -4.17 -34.34
C ASP A 117 -0.23 -3.04 -33.36
N PHE A 118 0.65 -3.27 -32.38
CA PHE A 118 0.97 -2.29 -31.32
C PHE A 118 2.46 -1.99 -31.15
N ILE A 119 3.34 -2.51 -32.01
CA ILE A 119 4.75 -2.14 -32.00
C ILE A 119 4.93 -0.88 -32.87
N GLU A 120 4.81 0.29 -32.25
CA GLU A 120 5.58 1.43 -32.75
C GLU A 120 7.07 1.04 -32.77
N PRO A 121 7.87 1.44 -33.78
CA PRO A 121 9.23 0.93 -34.00
C PRO A 121 10.29 1.45 -32.99
N GLY A 122 9.96 1.57 -31.70
CA GLY A 122 10.87 1.98 -30.62
C GLY A 122 10.91 1.06 -29.38
N GLY A 123 10.00 0.09 -29.26
CA GLY A 123 9.79 -0.69 -28.02
C GLY A 123 10.70 -1.91 -27.78
N LYS A 124 11.97 -1.89 -28.21
CA LYS A 124 12.87 -3.06 -28.13
C LYS A 124 13.59 -3.28 -26.78
N TYR A 125 13.28 -2.51 -25.73
CA TYR A 125 14.18 -2.38 -24.58
C TYR A 125 13.83 -3.19 -23.32
N LEU A 126 12.67 -3.83 -23.22
CA LEU A 126 12.27 -4.54 -21.99
C LEU A 126 12.33 -6.07 -22.08
N GLU A 127 12.36 -6.66 -23.28
CA GLU A 127 12.50 -8.12 -23.46
C GLU A 127 13.91 -8.66 -23.22
N GLU A 128 14.92 -7.79 -23.07
CA GLU A 128 16.32 -8.15 -22.77
C GLU A 128 16.75 -7.81 -21.33
N LEU A 129 15.82 -7.59 -20.40
CA LEU A 129 16.18 -7.54 -18.98
C LEU A 129 16.44 -8.96 -18.47
N ASP A 130 17.65 -9.43 -18.75
CA ASP A 130 18.27 -10.64 -18.21
C ASP A 130 17.93 -10.71 -16.69
N PRO A 131 17.35 -11.82 -16.18
CA PRO A 131 16.94 -11.92 -14.79
C PRO A 131 18.08 -11.46 -13.87
N ILE A 132 17.75 -10.54 -12.95
CA ILE A 132 18.65 -9.64 -12.20
C ILE A 132 19.79 -10.36 -11.46
N HIS A 133 19.78 -11.67 -11.32
CA HIS A 133 20.81 -12.43 -10.61
C HIS A 133 21.33 -13.52 -11.56
N THR A 134 22.56 -13.42 -12.06
CA THR A 134 23.66 -14.25 -11.52
C THR A 134 25.06 -13.88 -12.04
N ARG A 135 25.21 -12.83 -12.87
CA ARG A 135 26.52 -12.54 -13.46
C ARG A 135 27.47 -11.98 -12.41
N LYS A 136 28.33 -12.83 -11.86
CA LYS A 136 29.42 -12.42 -10.96
C LYS A 136 30.42 -11.58 -11.76
N TYR A 137 30.38 -10.26 -11.59
CA TYR A 137 31.37 -9.37 -12.17
C TYR A 137 32.71 -9.52 -11.44
N SER A 138 33.81 -9.53 -12.20
CA SER A 138 35.14 -9.62 -11.60
C SER A 138 35.44 -8.37 -10.77
N ARG A 139 36.26 -8.52 -9.73
CA ARG A 139 36.74 -7.39 -8.90
C ARG A 139 37.35 -6.28 -9.75
N ARG A 140 38.09 -6.64 -10.80
CA ARG A 140 38.68 -5.68 -11.76
C ARG A 140 37.61 -4.85 -12.50
N THR A 141 36.50 -5.48 -12.89
CA THR A 141 35.38 -4.80 -13.56
C THR A 141 34.71 -3.80 -12.62
N MET A 142 34.39 -4.23 -11.39
CA MET A 142 33.81 -3.36 -10.36
C MET A 142 34.74 -2.19 -10.02
N THR A 143 36.05 -2.40 -9.89
CA THR A 143 37.02 -1.31 -9.65
C THR A 143 37.04 -0.30 -10.81
N ARG A 144 36.97 -0.76 -12.06
CA ARG A 144 36.96 0.12 -13.24
C ARG A 144 35.67 0.95 -13.29
N ALA A 145 34.51 0.34 -13.03
CA ALA A 145 33.24 1.05 -12.97
C ALA A 145 33.22 2.09 -11.83
N ASN A 146 33.73 1.74 -10.65
CA ASN A 146 33.87 2.68 -9.53
C ASN A 146 34.77 3.88 -9.85
N ARG A 147 35.85 3.66 -10.61
CA ARG A 147 36.74 4.74 -11.07
C ARG A 147 36.00 5.70 -12.01
N ALA A 148 35.23 5.18 -12.96
CA ALA A 148 34.40 6.00 -13.85
C ALA A 148 33.34 6.79 -13.05
N ASN A 149 32.62 6.16 -12.12
CA ASN A 149 31.68 6.84 -11.25
C ASN A 149 32.34 7.93 -10.39
N THR A 150 33.54 7.69 -9.85
CA THR A 150 34.31 8.68 -9.09
C THR A 150 34.71 9.87 -9.97
N ALA A 151 35.09 9.63 -11.23
CA ALA A 151 35.37 10.70 -12.19
C ALA A 151 34.12 11.52 -12.52
N GLY A 152 32.97 10.86 -12.74
CA GLY A 152 31.68 11.54 -12.94
C GLY A 152 31.29 12.42 -11.76
N TYR A 153 31.48 11.93 -10.53
CA TYR A 153 31.19 12.70 -9.33
C TYR A 153 32.10 13.93 -9.18
N ARG A 154 33.37 13.87 -9.63
CA ARG A 154 34.24 15.05 -9.70
C ARG A 154 33.70 16.09 -10.69
N PHE A 155 33.31 15.68 -11.89
CA PHE A 155 32.69 16.60 -12.85
C PHE A 155 31.38 17.21 -12.33
N TYR A 156 30.56 16.45 -11.61
CA TYR A 156 29.37 16.95 -10.94
C TYR A 156 29.72 18.04 -9.90
N LYS A 157 30.75 17.83 -9.07
CA LYS A 157 31.22 18.85 -8.11
C LYS A 157 31.71 20.12 -8.80
N ASP A 158 32.32 19.99 -9.97
CA ASP A 158 32.76 21.10 -10.81
C ASP A 158 31.62 21.73 -11.63
N LYS A 159 30.36 21.29 -11.42
CA LYS A 159 29.16 21.71 -12.17
C LYS A 159 29.24 21.45 -13.68
N ARG A 160 30.10 20.52 -14.11
CA ARG A 160 30.25 20.08 -15.49
C ARG A 160 29.31 18.90 -15.76
N TYR A 161 28.00 19.13 -15.65
CA TYR A 161 26.98 18.07 -15.62
C TYR A 161 26.98 17.15 -16.86
N LEU A 162 27.18 17.70 -18.06
CA LEU A 162 27.28 16.87 -19.28
C LEU A 162 28.49 15.93 -19.25
N ALA A 163 29.64 16.40 -18.77
CA ALA A 163 30.83 15.55 -18.62
C ALA A 163 30.63 14.50 -17.51
N ALA A 164 29.86 14.83 -16.47
CA ALA A 164 29.49 13.89 -15.41
C ALA A 164 28.61 12.76 -15.95
N ILE A 165 27.58 13.11 -16.75
CA ILE A 165 26.67 12.16 -17.43
C ILE A 165 27.47 11.13 -18.23
N GLU A 166 28.41 11.56 -19.06
CA GLU A 166 29.24 10.66 -19.87
C GLU A 166 30.05 9.67 -19.00
N LYS A 167 30.55 10.12 -17.86
CA LYS A 167 31.29 9.24 -16.93
C LYS A 167 30.41 8.29 -16.14
N PHE A 168 29.17 8.68 -15.83
CA PHE A 168 28.21 7.75 -15.23
C PHE A 168 27.73 6.71 -16.25
N ARG A 169 27.52 7.09 -17.51
CA ARG A 169 27.26 6.15 -18.61
C ARG A 169 28.41 5.16 -18.78
N GLU A 170 29.66 5.63 -18.84
CA GLU A 170 30.85 4.77 -18.88
C GLU A 170 30.88 3.77 -17.71
N SER A 171 30.49 4.21 -16.51
CA SER A 171 30.40 3.32 -15.34
C SER A 171 29.36 2.21 -15.52
N LEU A 172 28.19 2.55 -16.06
CA LEU A 172 27.10 1.61 -16.33
C LEU A 172 27.40 0.68 -17.53
N ASP A 173 28.14 1.15 -18.54
CA ASP A 173 28.60 0.30 -19.65
C ASP A 173 29.57 -0.79 -19.14
N ILE A 174 30.37 -0.46 -18.12
CA ILE A 174 31.30 -1.42 -17.48
C ILE A 174 30.56 -2.34 -16.51
N TYR A 175 29.66 -1.78 -15.71
CA TYR A 175 28.88 -2.50 -14.71
C TYR A 175 27.43 -1.98 -14.69
N PRO A 176 26.52 -2.61 -15.45
CA PRO A 176 25.13 -2.14 -15.60
C PRO A 176 24.36 -1.98 -14.30
N TRP A 177 24.70 -2.76 -13.28
CA TRP A 177 24.04 -2.78 -11.96
C TRP A 177 24.72 -1.85 -10.93
N HIS A 178 25.48 -0.86 -11.37
CA HIS A 178 26.16 0.08 -10.47
C HIS A 178 25.19 1.11 -9.89
N VAL A 179 24.57 0.80 -8.74
CA VAL A 179 23.54 1.62 -8.06
C VAL A 179 23.90 3.11 -7.98
N LYS A 180 25.08 3.44 -7.45
CA LYS A 180 25.50 4.84 -7.31
C LYS A 180 25.62 5.57 -8.65
N ALA A 181 26.15 4.93 -9.69
CA ALA A 181 26.28 5.55 -11.00
C ALA A 181 24.91 5.76 -11.65
N LYS A 182 23.99 4.81 -11.49
CA LYS A 182 22.60 4.91 -11.98
C LYS A 182 21.86 6.09 -11.33
N PHE A 183 21.94 6.18 -10.00
CA PHE A 183 21.34 7.29 -9.26
C PHE A 183 21.98 8.64 -9.62
N ASN A 184 23.32 8.71 -9.65
CA ASN A 184 24.02 9.94 -10.01
C ASN A 184 23.72 10.41 -11.44
N LEU A 185 23.55 9.46 -12.38
CA LEU A 185 23.13 9.76 -13.74
C LEU A 185 21.74 10.38 -13.75
N ALA A 186 20.77 9.79 -13.04
CA ALA A 186 19.43 10.36 -12.91
C ALA A 186 19.44 11.79 -12.34
N CYS A 187 20.23 12.04 -11.29
CA CYS A 187 20.40 13.39 -10.72
C CYS A 187 20.93 14.39 -11.77
N ASN A 188 21.98 14.03 -12.52
CA ASN A 188 22.57 14.95 -13.49
C ASN A 188 21.65 15.20 -14.69
N LEU A 189 20.87 14.21 -15.11
CA LEU A 189 19.85 14.37 -16.15
C LEU A 189 18.75 15.35 -15.69
N ALA A 190 18.28 15.23 -14.45
CA ALA A 190 17.32 16.17 -13.88
C ALA A 190 17.86 17.61 -13.84
N ILE A 191 19.13 17.78 -13.46
CA ILE A 191 19.80 19.10 -13.43
C ILE A 191 19.87 19.74 -14.82
N VAL A 192 20.20 18.97 -15.87
CA VAL A 192 20.27 19.51 -17.24
C VAL A 192 18.91 19.66 -17.91
N GLY A 193 17.83 19.28 -17.22
CA GLY A 193 16.45 19.40 -17.72
C GLY A 193 15.96 18.19 -18.54
N ASP A 194 16.72 17.10 -18.61
CA ASP A 194 16.28 15.84 -19.22
C ASP A 194 15.42 15.05 -18.22
N ALA A 195 14.18 15.50 -18.06
CA ALA A 195 13.20 14.90 -17.15
C ALA A 195 12.91 13.43 -17.52
N ASP A 196 12.78 13.12 -18.81
CA ASP A 196 12.44 11.77 -19.28
C ASP A 196 13.58 10.79 -19.02
N GLY A 197 14.82 11.19 -19.29
CA GLY A 197 16.01 10.39 -18.97
C GLY A 197 16.16 10.14 -17.47
N ALA A 198 15.92 11.16 -16.65
CA ALA A 198 15.96 11.02 -15.19
C ALA A 198 14.90 10.04 -14.67
N LEU A 199 13.66 10.18 -15.13
CA LEU A 199 12.54 9.31 -14.74
C LEU A 199 12.78 7.85 -15.15
N ARG A 200 13.28 7.62 -16.37
CA ARG A 200 13.62 6.29 -16.86
C ARG A 200 14.60 5.58 -15.93
N HIS A 201 15.69 6.25 -15.56
CA HIS A 201 16.68 5.63 -14.68
C HIS A 201 16.21 5.43 -13.24
N LEU A 202 15.30 6.28 -12.74
CA LEU A 202 14.65 6.05 -11.44
C LEU A 202 13.67 4.87 -11.48
N GLN A 203 12.94 4.69 -12.58
CA GLN A 203 12.06 3.52 -12.78
C GLN A 203 12.88 2.23 -12.80
N GLU A 204 13.98 2.21 -13.55
CA GLU A 204 14.90 1.08 -13.56
C GLU A 204 15.46 0.81 -12.16
N LEU A 205 15.92 1.85 -11.45
CA LEU A 205 16.47 1.71 -10.11
C LEU A 205 15.45 1.18 -9.09
N ARG A 206 14.17 1.57 -9.22
CA ARG A 206 13.07 1.03 -8.40
C ARG A 206 12.88 -0.46 -8.60
N ALA A 207 13.10 -0.96 -9.82
CA ALA A 207 12.95 -2.36 -10.17
C ALA A 207 14.14 -3.22 -9.69
N TRP A 208 15.24 -2.60 -9.25
CA TRP A 208 16.41 -3.35 -8.78
C TRP A 208 16.20 -3.87 -7.37
N GLU A 209 16.45 -5.17 -7.21
CA GLU A 209 16.47 -5.82 -5.90
C GLU A 209 17.76 -5.45 -5.16
N GLY A 210 17.63 -4.91 -3.94
CA GLY A 210 18.76 -4.60 -3.09
C GLY A 210 18.53 -3.39 -2.19
N LEU A 211 19.07 -3.46 -0.98
CA LEU A 211 18.95 -2.38 0.00
C LEU A 211 19.54 -1.06 -0.55
N GLU A 212 20.70 -1.11 -1.21
CA GLU A 212 21.36 0.09 -1.75
C GLU A 212 20.52 0.77 -2.84
N ALA A 213 19.90 -0.01 -3.74
CA ALA A 213 19.05 0.53 -4.81
C ALA A 213 17.80 1.18 -4.24
N ARG A 214 17.16 0.51 -3.27
CA ARG A 214 15.99 1.04 -2.56
C ARG A 214 16.31 2.35 -1.83
N GLU A 215 17.40 2.39 -1.07
CA GLU A 215 17.83 3.61 -0.37
C GLU A 215 18.14 4.75 -1.33
N ALA A 216 18.83 4.45 -2.44
CA ALA A 216 19.10 5.43 -3.48
C ALA A 216 17.80 5.96 -4.11
N PHE A 217 16.86 5.08 -4.43
CA PHE A 217 15.56 5.46 -4.96
C PHE A 217 14.74 6.31 -3.97
N GLU A 218 14.68 5.94 -2.69
CA GLU A 218 13.97 6.70 -1.66
C GLU A 218 14.57 8.10 -1.47
N ARG A 219 15.89 8.23 -1.56
CA ARG A 219 16.59 9.52 -1.48
C ARG A 219 16.16 10.50 -2.58
N ALA A 220 15.72 10.02 -3.74
CA ALA A 220 15.27 10.88 -4.84
C ALA A 220 14.15 11.85 -4.41
N ARG A 221 13.33 11.49 -3.42
CA ARG A 221 12.23 12.34 -2.89
C ARG A 221 12.69 13.66 -2.29
N PHE A 222 13.91 13.70 -1.78
CA PHE A 222 14.43 14.82 -0.99
C PHE A 222 15.76 15.36 -1.55
N ASP A 223 16.28 14.74 -2.61
CA ASP A 223 17.50 15.19 -3.24
C ASP A 223 17.22 16.47 -4.03
N LYS A 224 17.94 17.54 -3.71
CA LYS A 224 17.82 18.85 -4.36
C LYS A 224 18.08 18.78 -5.87
N ASP A 225 18.82 17.78 -6.34
CA ASP A 225 19.10 17.61 -7.76
C ASP A 225 17.81 17.30 -8.56
N PHE A 226 16.77 16.80 -7.90
CA PHE A 226 15.43 16.57 -8.47
C PHE A 226 14.43 17.69 -8.18
N GLU A 227 14.82 18.83 -7.59
CA GLU A 227 13.91 19.90 -7.20
C GLU A 227 13.02 20.38 -8.37
N ARG A 228 13.58 20.46 -9.58
CA ARG A 228 12.85 20.83 -10.80
C ARG A 228 11.80 19.80 -11.25
N LEU A 229 11.94 18.54 -10.81
CA LEU A 229 11.01 17.46 -11.12
C LEU A 229 9.92 17.30 -10.05
N HIS A 230 10.00 18.00 -8.91
CA HIS A 230 8.99 17.89 -7.85
C HIS A 230 7.58 18.31 -8.29
N ASP A 231 7.48 19.13 -9.35
CA ASP A 231 6.20 19.52 -9.93
C ASP A 231 5.70 18.57 -11.02
N ASP A 232 6.59 17.76 -11.61
CA ASP A 232 6.24 16.74 -12.58
C ASP A 232 5.38 15.64 -11.90
N LYS A 233 4.17 15.44 -12.41
CA LYS A 233 3.21 14.45 -11.89
C LYS A 233 3.78 13.02 -11.98
N ARG A 234 4.56 12.71 -13.02
CA ARG A 234 5.19 11.39 -13.24
C ARG A 234 6.24 11.14 -12.18
N PHE A 235 7.09 12.14 -11.90
CA PHE A 235 8.09 12.06 -10.83
C PHE A 235 7.43 11.81 -9.48
N ARG A 236 6.45 12.64 -9.11
CA ARG A 236 5.73 12.51 -7.84
C ARG A 236 5.10 11.14 -7.66
N ARG A 237 4.43 10.62 -8.69
CA ARG A 237 3.84 9.28 -8.68
C ARG A 237 4.89 8.19 -8.55
N LEU A 238 6.00 8.33 -9.28
CA LEU A 238 7.09 7.35 -9.30
C LEU A 238 7.70 7.21 -7.90
N VAL A 239 8.15 8.32 -7.31
CA VAL A 239 8.84 8.30 -6.01
C VAL A 239 7.87 8.28 -4.84
N GLY A 240 6.57 8.49 -5.06
CA GLY A 240 5.57 8.59 -3.99
C GLY A 240 5.63 9.90 -3.22
N LEU A 241 6.09 10.98 -3.85
CA LEU A 241 6.07 12.32 -3.28
C LEU A 241 4.64 12.88 -3.32
N VAL A 242 4.16 13.37 -2.18
CA VAL A 242 2.80 13.87 -2.00
C VAL A 242 2.87 15.32 -1.56
N ARG A 243 2.13 16.21 -2.24
CA ARG A 243 1.87 17.55 -1.71
C ARG A 243 0.76 17.48 -0.68
N LEU A 244 1.15 17.44 0.59
CA LEU A 244 0.24 17.27 1.71
C LEU A 244 -0.13 18.62 2.33
N GLN A 245 -1.43 18.86 2.50
CA GLN A 245 -1.96 19.95 3.30
C GLN A 245 -2.62 19.40 4.56
N ILE A 246 -2.37 20.00 5.72
CA ILE A 246 -3.05 19.67 6.98
C ILE A 246 -3.84 20.89 7.44
N LEU A 247 -5.13 20.70 7.72
CA LEU A 247 -6.05 21.75 8.14
C LEU A 247 -6.72 21.40 9.48
N ASP A 248 -6.82 22.39 10.36
CA ASP A 248 -7.67 22.33 11.54
C ASP A 248 -9.10 22.75 11.18
N GLY A 249 -10.04 21.80 11.16
CA GLY A 249 -11.45 22.05 10.94
C GLY A 249 -12.26 22.34 12.19
N THR A 250 -11.64 22.70 13.31
CA THR A 250 -12.34 22.98 14.57
C THR A 250 -12.20 24.42 15.06
N SER A 251 -11.78 25.33 14.18
CA SER A 251 -11.55 26.75 14.52
C SER A 251 -10.55 26.96 15.66
N GLY A 252 -9.53 26.10 15.76
CA GLY A 252 -8.46 26.19 16.74
C GLY A 252 -8.53 25.16 17.87
N GLY A 253 -9.70 24.56 18.14
CA GLY A 253 -9.89 23.58 19.22
C GLY A 253 -9.10 22.28 19.05
N GLY A 254 -8.64 21.99 17.84
CA GLY A 254 -7.95 20.77 17.43
C GLY A 254 -6.48 20.98 17.12
N THR A 255 -5.92 22.15 17.48
CA THR A 255 -4.53 22.52 17.19
C THR A 255 -3.54 21.47 17.73
N GLU A 256 -3.77 20.93 18.92
CA GLU A 256 -2.88 19.92 19.51
C GLU A 256 -2.87 18.61 18.70
N GLN A 257 -4.04 18.12 18.31
CA GLN A 257 -4.22 16.91 17.52
C GLN A 257 -3.61 17.08 16.13
N VAL A 258 -3.87 18.24 15.51
CA VAL A 258 -3.30 18.61 14.21
C VAL A 258 -1.76 18.69 14.28
N ASN A 259 -1.19 19.24 15.36
CA ASN A 259 0.27 19.25 15.58
C ASN A 259 0.85 17.83 15.79
N ARG A 260 0.12 16.96 16.50
CA ARG A 260 0.51 15.54 16.68
C ARG A 260 0.50 14.78 15.36
N ILE A 261 -0.53 15.01 14.54
CA ILE A 261 -0.64 14.47 13.19
C ILE A 261 0.54 14.97 12.34
N TYR A 262 0.79 16.29 12.34
CA TYR A 262 1.92 16.93 11.64
C TYR A 262 3.26 16.27 12.00
N ALA A 263 3.54 16.11 13.30
CA ALA A 263 4.78 15.49 13.77
C ALA A 263 4.91 14.04 13.29
N THR A 264 3.81 13.29 13.27
CA THR A 264 3.79 11.89 12.81
C THR A 264 4.03 11.78 11.31
N PHE A 265 3.42 12.65 10.50
CA PHE A 265 3.69 12.73 9.05
C PHE A 265 5.16 13.05 8.77
N ARG A 266 5.75 14.03 9.48
CA ARG A 266 7.18 14.34 9.35
C ARG A 266 8.08 13.16 9.71
N LYS A 267 7.78 12.45 10.80
CA LYS A 267 8.54 11.27 11.22
C LYS A 267 8.50 10.15 10.17
N ARG A 268 7.44 10.07 9.37
CA ARG A 268 7.29 9.11 8.26
C ARG A 268 7.76 9.65 6.90
N LEU A 269 8.55 10.73 6.90
CA LEU A 269 9.11 11.33 5.68
C LEU A 269 8.03 11.75 4.67
N MET A 270 6.88 12.21 5.15
CA MET A 270 5.86 12.83 4.30
C MET A 270 5.93 14.35 4.47
N PRO A 271 6.53 15.08 3.51
CA PRO A 271 6.67 16.53 3.62
C PRO A 271 5.31 17.20 3.55
N ILE A 272 5.10 18.16 4.45
CA ILE A 272 3.85 18.92 4.56
C ILE A 272 4.06 20.25 3.84
N SER A 273 3.34 20.44 2.74
CA SER A 273 3.44 21.62 1.88
C SER A 273 2.72 22.81 2.46
N GLN A 274 1.59 22.60 3.14
CA GLN A 274 0.84 23.67 3.78
C GLN A 274 0.17 23.19 5.07
N PHE A 275 0.08 24.12 6.02
CA PHE A 275 -0.60 23.97 7.28
C PHE A 275 -1.54 25.15 7.49
N GLY A 276 -2.74 24.94 8.05
CA GLY A 276 -3.69 26.02 8.28
C GLY A 276 -4.98 25.61 9.00
N VAL A 277 -5.99 26.47 8.91
CA VAL A 277 -7.34 26.27 9.45
C VAL A 277 -8.30 26.06 8.28
N ASP A 278 -9.18 25.05 8.35
CA ASP A 278 -10.25 24.89 7.36
C ASP A 278 -11.26 26.03 7.53
N ARG A 279 -11.79 26.53 6.42
CA ARG A 279 -12.81 27.59 6.43
C ARG A 279 -14.14 27.09 6.97
N HIS A 280 -14.34 25.77 7.00
CA HIS A 280 -15.56 25.14 7.45
C HIS A 280 -15.28 24.32 8.71
N ILE A 281 -16.14 24.48 9.72
CA ILE A 281 -16.09 23.64 10.90
C ILE A 281 -16.51 22.21 10.52
N ARG A 282 -15.73 21.23 10.95
CA ARG A 282 -15.93 19.80 10.66
C ARG A 282 -16.17 19.05 11.96
N SER A 283 -17.26 18.29 12.00
CA SER A 283 -17.59 17.40 13.11
C SER A 283 -16.85 16.05 13.06
N ARG A 284 -16.08 15.77 12.00
CA ARG A 284 -15.24 14.57 11.87
C ARG A 284 -14.05 14.82 10.95
N PRO A 285 -12.99 14.00 11.05
CA PRO A 285 -11.86 14.13 10.16
C PRO A 285 -12.18 13.71 8.72
N PHE A 286 -11.55 14.38 7.76
CA PHE A 286 -11.61 14.04 6.35
C PHE A 286 -10.20 13.91 5.76
N ILE A 287 -10.04 12.96 4.85
CA ILE A 287 -8.86 12.83 4.02
C ILE A 287 -9.29 12.95 2.57
N TYR A 288 -8.94 14.07 1.95
CA TYR A 288 -9.13 14.26 0.52
C TYR A 288 -7.87 13.81 -0.22
N TYR A 289 -8.03 13.07 -1.30
CA TYR A 289 -6.90 12.54 -2.07
C TYR A 289 -7.13 12.66 -3.58
N ARG A 290 -6.07 12.95 -4.32
CA ARG A 290 -6.09 12.92 -5.79
C ARG A 290 -6.09 11.47 -6.29
N GLU A 291 -6.68 11.25 -7.45
CA GLU A 291 -6.59 9.95 -8.15
C GLU A 291 -5.15 9.44 -8.26
N GLY A 292 -4.95 8.18 -7.92
CA GLY A 292 -3.63 7.53 -7.90
C GLY A 292 -2.87 7.66 -6.58
N TYR A 293 -3.42 8.38 -5.59
CA TYR A 293 -2.85 8.54 -4.24
C TYR A 293 -3.66 7.78 -3.16
N GLU A 294 -4.41 6.75 -3.54
CA GLU A 294 -5.27 5.98 -2.63
C GLU A 294 -4.48 5.35 -1.47
N ALA A 295 -3.28 4.84 -1.76
CA ALA A 295 -2.42 4.19 -0.75
C ALA A 295 -1.92 5.20 0.29
N GLN A 296 -1.55 6.41 -0.14
CA GLN A 296 -1.12 7.48 0.76
C GLN A 296 -2.30 8.04 1.57
N ALA A 297 -3.50 8.06 0.99
CA ALA A 297 -4.73 8.38 1.73
C ALA A 297 -5.03 7.35 2.82
N GLU A 298 -4.81 6.06 2.55
CA GLU A 298 -4.96 5.02 3.56
C GLU A 298 -3.91 5.13 4.66
N MET A 299 -2.65 5.36 4.29
CA MET A 299 -1.58 5.61 5.26
C MET A 299 -1.89 6.83 6.15
N ALA A 300 -2.41 7.90 5.55
CA ALA A 300 -2.86 9.08 6.27
C ALA A 300 -4.00 8.75 7.24
N ARG A 301 -4.96 7.89 6.85
CA ARG A 301 -6.05 7.44 7.71
C ARG A 301 -5.53 6.73 8.96
N LEU A 302 -4.55 5.84 8.77
CA LEU A 302 -3.89 5.14 9.87
C LEU A 302 -3.13 6.08 10.81
N ILE A 303 -2.52 7.15 10.28
CA ILE A 303 -1.83 8.17 11.08
C ILE A 303 -2.80 9.04 11.87
N VAL A 304 -3.91 9.44 11.24
CA VAL A 304 -4.98 10.20 11.91
C VAL A 304 -5.63 9.37 13.02
N ALA A 305 -5.64 8.04 12.88
CA ALA A 305 -6.05 7.07 13.91
C ALA A 305 -7.45 7.34 14.51
N ASN A 306 -8.35 7.93 13.72
CA ASN A 306 -9.73 8.18 14.11
C ASN A 306 -10.67 7.33 13.25
N ILE A 307 -11.48 6.48 13.89
CA ILE A 307 -12.39 5.54 13.23
C ILE A 307 -13.44 6.23 12.33
N ARG A 308 -13.80 7.48 12.63
CA ARG A 308 -14.77 8.28 11.88
C ARG A 308 -14.16 9.03 10.70
N THR A 309 -12.86 8.86 10.44
CA THR A 309 -12.15 9.54 9.34
C THR A 309 -12.72 9.09 7.99
N ALA A 310 -13.34 10.02 7.27
CA ALA A 310 -13.87 9.76 5.93
C ALA A 310 -12.82 10.08 4.86
N LYS A 311 -12.69 9.22 3.84
CA LYS A 311 -11.87 9.49 2.66
C LYS A 311 -12.74 10.01 1.52
N LYS A 312 -12.26 11.00 0.77
CA LYS A 312 -12.94 11.56 -0.40
C LYS A 312 -11.96 11.83 -1.53
N LYS A 313 -12.36 11.53 -2.77
CA LYS A 313 -11.55 11.88 -3.95
C LYS A 313 -11.61 13.40 -4.19
N ILE A 314 -10.48 14.02 -4.48
CA ILE A 314 -10.39 15.42 -4.92
C ILE A 314 -10.87 15.47 -6.37
N THR A 315 -11.99 16.16 -6.60
CA THR A 315 -12.60 16.38 -7.93
C THR A 315 -12.47 17.83 -8.40
N TRP A 316 -11.85 18.70 -7.60
CA TRP A 316 -11.60 20.10 -7.93
C TRP A 316 -10.12 20.36 -8.22
N ASP A 317 -9.82 21.52 -8.80
CA ASP A 317 -8.44 21.93 -9.06
C ASP A 317 -7.74 22.35 -7.75
N SER A 318 -7.20 21.37 -7.05
CA SER A 318 -6.35 21.57 -5.88
C SER A 318 -4.88 21.56 -6.29
N PRO A 319 -4.00 22.37 -5.68
CA PRO A 319 -2.55 22.21 -5.86
C PRO A 319 -1.98 21.05 -5.03
N PHE A 320 -2.78 20.46 -4.13
CA PHE A 320 -2.40 19.37 -3.23
C PHE A 320 -2.80 18.00 -3.79
N ASP A 321 -2.03 16.98 -3.44
CA ASP A 321 -2.35 15.59 -3.78
C ASP A 321 -3.11 14.91 -2.63
N LEU A 322 -2.92 15.43 -1.41
CA LEU A 322 -3.55 14.92 -0.20
C LEU A 322 -3.86 16.09 0.74
N ILE A 323 -5.08 16.13 1.27
CA ILE A 323 -5.52 17.13 2.25
C ILE A 323 -6.09 16.38 3.44
N VAL A 324 -5.49 16.57 4.61
CA VAL A 324 -5.98 16.01 5.88
C VAL A 324 -6.66 17.14 6.65
N VAL A 325 -7.95 17.02 6.88
CA VAL A 325 -8.72 17.97 7.68
C VAL A 325 -9.10 17.28 8.98
N TRP A 326 -8.61 17.79 10.11
CA TRP A 326 -9.05 17.33 11.41
C TRP A 326 -10.42 17.90 11.75
N GLY A 327 -11.28 17.10 12.37
CA GLY A 327 -12.58 17.53 12.87
C GLY A 327 -12.94 16.72 14.10
N ASP A 328 -13.61 17.36 15.05
CA ASP A 328 -14.00 16.74 16.32
C ASP A 328 -15.47 17.09 16.61
N PRO A 329 -16.33 16.09 16.88
CA PRO A 329 -17.73 16.36 17.20
C PRO A 329 -17.90 17.23 18.45
N THR A 330 -17.05 17.08 19.47
CA THR A 330 -17.13 17.89 20.70
C THR A 330 -16.76 19.35 20.45
N ALA A 331 -15.85 19.60 19.51
CA ALA A 331 -15.50 20.95 19.10
C ALA A 331 -16.57 21.57 18.20
N ALA A 332 -17.20 20.77 17.32
CA ALA A 332 -18.32 21.23 16.50
C ALA A 332 -19.55 21.60 17.35
N GLU A 333 -19.83 20.82 18.38
CA GLU A 333 -20.90 21.08 19.36
C GLU A 333 -20.64 22.37 20.15
N LYS A 334 -19.41 22.57 20.65
CA LYS A 334 -19.00 23.81 21.34
C LYS A 334 -19.05 25.06 20.46
N ALA A 335 -18.95 24.90 19.14
CA ALA A 335 -18.99 26.01 18.19
C ALA A 335 -20.41 26.45 17.80
N GLU A 336 -21.45 25.85 18.40
CA GLU A 336 -22.88 26.09 18.08
C GLU A 336 -23.22 25.86 16.59
N VAL A 337 -22.34 25.21 15.84
CA VAL A 337 -22.61 24.83 14.46
C VAL A 337 -23.35 23.50 14.51
N SER A 338 -24.68 23.57 14.54
CA SER A 338 -25.55 22.42 14.34
C SER A 338 -25.34 21.88 12.92
N GLY A 339 -24.31 21.07 12.72
CA GLY A 339 -24.24 20.20 11.55
C GLY A 339 -25.46 19.27 11.55
N PRO A 340 -25.91 18.76 10.38
CA PRO A 340 -26.94 17.75 10.37
C PRO A 340 -26.47 16.61 11.27
N LEU A 341 -27.21 16.39 12.36
CA LEU A 341 -27.21 15.14 13.11
C LEU A 341 -27.33 14.06 12.03
N VAL A 342 -26.25 13.31 11.83
CA VAL A 342 -26.31 12.11 10.99
C VAL A 342 -27.42 11.29 11.63
N GLN A 343 -28.55 11.17 10.94
CA GLN A 343 -29.66 10.30 11.29
C GLN A 343 -29.17 8.85 11.20
N GLY A 344 -28.40 8.42 12.19
CA GLY A 344 -28.75 7.23 12.92
C GLY A 344 -29.18 7.76 14.27
N GLU A 345 -30.42 7.49 14.66
CA GLU A 345 -30.78 7.60 16.07
C GLU A 345 -29.66 6.96 16.88
N PRO A 346 -29.21 7.58 17.99
CA PRO A 346 -28.56 6.80 19.02
C PRO A 346 -29.49 5.62 19.24
N GLN A 347 -29.03 4.39 19.00
CA GLN A 347 -29.59 3.31 19.79
C GLN A 347 -29.42 3.82 21.23
N GLU A 348 -30.55 3.96 21.93
CA GLU A 348 -30.56 3.90 23.38
C GLU A 348 -29.91 2.56 23.73
N GLU A 349 -28.58 2.50 23.68
CA GLU A 349 -27.85 1.67 24.61
C GLU A 349 -28.21 2.29 25.94
N ASP A 350 -29.07 1.59 26.68
CA ASP A 350 -29.32 1.81 28.09
C ASP A 350 -27.98 2.13 28.74
N ALA A 351 -27.69 3.42 28.90
CA ALA A 351 -26.52 3.88 29.61
C ALA A 351 -26.80 3.51 31.07
N LEU A 352 -26.43 2.27 31.41
CA LEU A 352 -26.41 1.76 32.77
C LEU A 352 -25.79 2.87 33.60
N SER A 353 -26.59 3.40 34.53
CA SER A 353 -26.11 4.44 35.41
C SER A 353 -24.86 3.94 36.13
N ALA A 354 -24.01 4.85 36.60
CA ALA A 354 -22.86 4.44 37.41
C ALA A 354 -23.29 3.58 38.62
N GLU A 355 -24.53 3.73 39.08
CA GLU A 355 -25.17 2.92 40.12
C GLU A 355 -25.53 1.51 39.63
N ASP A 356 -26.01 1.35 38.39
CA ASP A 356 -26.28 0.03 37.79
C ASP A 356 -24.99 -0.77 37.51
N LEU A 357 -23.91 -0.08 37.15
CA LEU A 357 -22.58 -0.69 36.99
C LEU A 357 -21.98 -1.10 38.33
N ALA A 358 -22.19 -0.30 39.39
CA ALA A 358 -21.78 -0.66 40.75
C ALA A 358 -22.58 -1.87 41.28
N GLY A 359 -23.90 -1.92 41.03
CA GLY A 359 -24.74 -3.06 41.40
C GLY A 359 -24.33 -4.35 40.71
N LYS A 360 -24.03 -4.31 39.40
CA LYS A 360 -23.56 -5.48 38.64
C LYS A 360 -22.17 -5.95 39.09
N ALA A 361 -21.30 -5.04 39.52
CA ALA A 361 -19.99 -5.39 40.06
C ALA A 361 -20.08 -6.11 41.41
N GLU A 362 -20.96 -5.66 42.30
CA GLU A 362 -21.21 -6.33 43.59
C GLU A 362 -21.90 -7.70 43.39
N GLU A 363 -22.85 -7.81 42.46
CA GLU A 363 -23.48 -9.10 42.13
C GLU A 363 -22.48 -10.11 41.55
N ALA A 364 -21.55 -9.65 40.70
CA ALA A 364 -20.48 -10.48 40.16
C ALA A 364 -19.50 -10.94 41.25
N LYS A 365 -19.23 -10.08 42.24
CA LYS A 365 -18.38 -10.40 43.39
C LYS A 365 -19.02 -11.44 44.31
N GLY A 366 -20.32 -11.31 44.59
CA GLY A 366 -21.08 -12.31 45.35
C GLY A 366 -21.10 -13.68 44.67
N LYS A 367 -21.29 -13.74 43.34
CA LYS A 367 -21.24 -15.01 42.59
C LYS A 367 -19.85 -15.64 42.58
N ALA A 368 -18.79 -14.82 42.58
CA ALA A 368 -17.42 -15.31 42.65
C ALA A 368 -17.09 -15.90 44.04
N GLU A 369 -17.58 -15.27 45.11
CA GLU A 369 -17.41 -15.76 46.49
C GLU A 369 -18.18 -17.08 46.70
N GLU A 370 -19.44 -17.18 46.26
CA GLU A 370 -20.24 -18.41 46.31
C GLU A 370 -19.60 -19.56 45.50
N SER A 371 -18.98 -19.23 44.37
CA SER A 371 -18.25 -20.21 43.55
C SER A 371 -16.96 -20.69 44.24
N SER A 372 -16.28 -19.82 45.00
CA SER A 372 -15.07 -20.21 45.74
C SER A 372 -15.39 -21.11 46.93
N GLU A 373 -16.53 -20.89 47.59
CA GLU A 373 -16.97 -21.65 48.76
C GLU A 373 -17.37 -23.08 48.37
N LYS A 374 -18.05 -23.26 47.23
CA LYS A 374 -18.33 -24.58 46.65
C LYS A 374 -17.06 -25.35 46.27
N LEU A 375 -16.02 -24.67 45.79
CA LEU A 375 -14.74 -25.28 45.44
C LEU A 375 -13.94 -25.76 46.66
N THR A 376 -14.12 -25.12 47.83
CA THR A 376 -13.53 -25.58 49.10
C THR A 376 -14.26 -26.75 49.73
N GLU A 377 -15.57 -26.90 49.47
CA GLU A 377 -16.36 -28.02 50.00
C GLU A 377 -16.10 -29.32 49.21
N GLU A 378 -15.81 -29.21 47.91
CA GLU A 378 -15.55 -30.37 47.04
C GLU A 378 -14.11 -30.91 47.14
N THR A 379 -13.21 -30.20 47.84
CA THR A 379 -11.80 -30.58 48.01
C THR A 379 -11.46 -31.08 49.41
N ALA A 380 -12.45 -31.20 50.30
CA ALA A 380 -12.26 -31.84 51.61
C ALA A 380 -11.97 -33.34 51.44
N PRO A 381 -10.82 -33.85 51.92
CA PRO A 381 -10.50 -35.28 51.82
C PRO A 381 -11.53 -36.10 52.63
N PRO A 382 -11.96 -37.27 52.13
CA PRO A 382 -12.89 -38.12 52.86
C PRO A 382 -12.26 -38.52 54.18
N GLY A 383 -12.95 -38.20 55.28
CA GLY A 383 -12.52 -38.50 56.63
C GLY A 383 -12.21 -39.99 56.78
N GLU A 384 -11.04 -40.28 57.34
CA GLU A 384 -10.65 -41.61 57.79
C GLU A 384 -11.62 -42.03 58.90
N GLY A 385 -12.58 -42.88 58.55
CA GLY A 385 -13.45 -43.56 59.49
C GLY A 385 -12.72 -44.74 60.13
N GLU A 386 -12.76 -44.77 61.46
CA GLU A 386 -12.31 -45.86 62.35
C GLU A 386 -13.04 -47.19 62.10
#